data_AF-A0A2N6EYJ8-F1
#
_entry.id   AF-A0A2N6EYJ8-F1
#
_cell.length_a   1.000
_cell.length_b   1.000
_cell.length_c   1.000
_cell.angle_alpha   90.00
_cell.angle_beta   90.00
_cell.angle_gamma   90.00
#
_symmetry.space_group_name_H-M   'P 1'
#
loop_
_entity.id
_entity.type
_entity.pdbx_description
1 polymer ?
#
loop_
_entity_poly.entity_id
_entity_poly.type
_entity_poly.pdbx_seq_one_letter_code
_entity_poly.pdbx_strand_id
1 'polypeptide(L)'
;MKQLRFFIFFLLFVFTPHLWAAGTNSPWPDEAVPSLLPDTGGQIKTAVLSVNSARKATLRNASLITNIVNSLPNRIKIYIITNDPGAFLVPRNPWPDRIKFIHLPGDNPITIWTQDPFLVLAQPGKPTTLLPSNEFNRAGDRLMASAVAEKLGFTLKRSPLDFEGGNIVADDNFAFIGADTIRHNAIVKNTDEVEIVRQFENELNRKVLVIGPFPQPIGHIDMMITPIGDKRVVVADSRAGAELAEEALNKTPETVRAFESYCENYFFGSPKIDELTTESGEKINRPKVVGQTLKMIDLSNKIAPVLDGIAGSLENFGYTVFRIPFLYGVPAKGTSESDNLKNESYPMITYNNVVMERDGHEKIVYLPSYRWEMMDQKAAKAWSDLGFTVHQVEGLAISSMYGGSLRCSVKVLERI
;
A
#
# COMPACT_ATOMS: atom_id res chain seq x y z
N MET A 1 -18.03 35.59 -20.99
CA MET A 1 -17.29 34.41 -20.51
C MET A 1 -17.50 34.30 -19.01
N LYS A 2 -18.40 33.39 -18.58
CA LYS A 2 -18.76 33.19 -17.18
C LYS A 2 -17.72 32.27 -16.53
N GLN A 3 -17.13 32.73 -15.43
CA GLN A 3 -16.29 31.90 -14.56
C GLN A 3 -17.14 30.80 -13.93
N LEU A 4 -16.86 29.55 -14.29
CA LEU A 4 -17.45 28.39 -13.64
C LEU A 4 -16.62 28.10 -12.37
N ARG A 5 -17.12 28.57 -11.22
CA ARG A 5 -16.59 28.16 -9.91
C ARG A 5 -16.98 26.70 -9.70
N PHE A 6 -16.00 25.79 -9.78
CA PHE A 6 -16.15 24.42 -9.31
C PHE A 6 -16.31 24.44 -7.79
N PHE A 7 -17.54 24.24 -7.31
CA PHE A 7 -17.78 23.86 -5.92
C PHE A 7 -17.44 22.37 -5.79
N ILE A 8 -16.34 22.06 -5.11
CA ILE A 8 -16.02 20.70 -4.67
C ILE A 8 -16.93 20.41 -3.48
N PHE A 9 -17.95 19.59 -3.68
CA PHE A 9 -18.75 19.04 -2.59
C PHE A 9 -17.96 17.92 -1.91
N PHE A 10 -17.45 18.17 -0.69
CA PHE A 10 -17.06 17.12 0.25
C PHE A 10 -18.34 16.53 0.84
N LEU A 11 -18.98 15.62 0.12
CA LEU A 11 -19.97 14.74 0.72
C LEU A 11 -19.24 13.52 1.24
N LEU A 12 -18.82 13.56 2.50
CA LEU A 12 -18.72 12.33 3.25
C LEU A 12 -20.16 11.81 3.37
N PHE A 13 -20.48 10.72 2.67
CA PHE A 13 -21.61 9.90 3.09
C PHE A 13 -21.19 9.19 4.37
N VAL A 14 -21.16 9.92 5.49
CA VAL A 14 -21.51 9.28 6.75
C VAL A 14 -22.99 8.99 6.58
N PHE A 15 -23.33 7.77 6.18
CA PHE A 15 -24.68 7.29 6.45
C PHE A 15 -24.87 7.53 7.94
N THR A 16 -25.77 8.46 8.28
CA THR A 16 -26.29 8.54 9.63
C THR A 16 -26.63 7.10 10.00
N PRO A 17 -26.14 6.59 11.15
CA PRO A 17 -26.53 5.27 11.57
C PRO A 17 -28.06 5.34 11.62
N HIS A 18 -28.73 4.65 10.69
CA HIS A 18 -30.14 4.39 10.84
C HIS A 18 -30.28 3.89 12.27
N LEU A 19 -31.22 4.48 13.01
CA LEU A 19 -31.59 4.05 14.34
C LEU A 19 -31.80 2.53 14.29
N TRP A 20 -30.76 1.78 14.64
CA TRP A 20 -30.87 0.38 14.96
C TRP A 20 -31.58 0.39 16.29
N ALA A 21 -32.89 0.10 16.23
CA ALA A 21 -33.69 -0.18 17.40
C ALA A 21 -32.91 -1.13 18.31
N ALA A 22 -32.86 -0.78 19.59
CA ALA A 22 -32.25 -1.59 20.63
C ALA A 22 -32.93 -2.97 20.67
N GLY A 23 -32.35 -3.91 19.92
CA GLY A 23 -32.76 -5.29 19.81
C GLY A 23 -31.49 -6.11 19.63
N THR A 24 -30.85 -6.42 20.75
CA THR A 24 -29.90 -7.54 20.96
C THR A 24 -29.24 -8.11 19.70
N ASN A 25 -28.14 -7.53 19.26
CA ASN A 25 -27.13 -8.22 18.46
C ASN A 25 -25.76 -7.61 18.80
N SER A 26 -24.83 -8.47 19.19
CA SER A 26 -23.48 -8.12 19.65
C SER A 26 -22.79 -7.16 18.67
N PRO A 27 -22.11 -6.09 19.13
CA PRO A 27 -21.31 -5.22 18.27
C PRO A 27 -20.02 -5.89 17.77
N TRP A 28 -19.77 -7.13 18.17
CA TRP A 28 -18.58 -7.90 17.85
C TRP A 28 -18.84 -8.85 16.68
N PRO A 29 -17.87 -9.05 15.77
CA PRO A 29 -17.98 -10.05 14.71
C PRO A 29 -18.29 -11.41 15.32
N ASP A 30 -19.21 -12.15 14.70
CA ASP A 30 -19.46 -13.53 15.08
C ASP A 30 -18.15 -14.32 14.90
N GLU A 31 -17.56 -14.78 16.01
CA GLU A 31 -16.30 -15.57 15.99
C GLU A 31 -16.44 -16.86 15.14
N ALA A 32 -17.67 -17.25 14.81
CA ALA A 32 -17.96 -18.35 13.90
C ALA A 32 -17.75 -18.04 12.40
N VAL A 33 -17.49 -16.79 12.00
CA VAL A 33 -17.39 -16.38 10.60
C VAL A 33 -16.00 -15.77 10.30
N PRO A 34 -15.33 -16.18 9.20
CA PRO A 34 -14.09 -15.53 8.77
C PRO A 34 -14.24 -14.03 8.61
N SER A 35 -13.29 -13.26 9.15
CA SER A 35 -13.26 -11.80 9.07
C SER A 35 -11.95 -11.31 8.48
N LEU A 36 -11.97 -10.15 7.83
CA LEU A 36 -10.77 -9.54 7.25
C LEU A 36 -9.68 -9.43 8.32
N LEU A 37 -8.48 -9.93 8.02
CA LEU A 37 -7.34 -9.82 8.93
C LEU A 37 -6.95 -8.35 9.08
N PRO A 38 -6.94 -7.79 10.31
CA PRO A 38 -6.60 -6.39 10.51
C PRO A 38 -5.12 -6.11 10.21
N ASP A 39 -4.84 -4.88 9.78
CA ASP A 39 -3.47 -4.34 9.66
C ASP A 39 -2.86 -4.10 11.06
N THR A 40 -3.72 -3.96 12.06
CA THR A 40 -3.38 -3.92 13.49
C THR A 40 -3.39 -5.33 14.09
N GLY A 41 -2.76 -5.50 15.25
CA GLY A 41 -2.88 -6.73 16.04
C GLY A 41 -1.54 -7.36 16.41
N GLY A 42 -1.60 -8.63 16.81
CA GLY A 42 -0.47 -9.38 17.34
C GLY A 42 0.68 -9.61 16.34
N GLN A 43 1.67 -10.36 16.82
CA GLN A 43 2.88 -10.67 16.07
C GLN A 43 2.53 -11.31 14.71
N ILE A 44 3.20 -10.89 13.65
CA ILE A 44 3.11 -11.52 12.35
C ILE A 44 3.73 -12.92 12.45
N LYS A 45 2.98 -13.92 12.01
CA LYS A 45 3.42 -15.32 11.96
C LYS A 45 3.92 -15.70 10.57
N THR A 46 3.15 -15.32 9.56
CA THR A 46 3.38 -15.70 8.17
C THR A 46 3.14 -14.51 7.24
N ALA A 47 4.05 -14.28 6.31
CA ALA A 47 3.92 -13.27 5.26
C ALA A 47 4.32 -13.82 3.89
N VAL A 48 3.79 -13.22 2.84
CA VAL A 48 4.15 -13.52 1.45
C VAL A 48 4.54 -12.27 0.69
N LEU A 49 5.57 -12.40 -0.15
CA LEU A 49 6.08 -11.38 -1.05
C LEU A 49 6.26 -11.99 -2.45
N SER A 50 6.43 -11.16 -3.47
CA SER A 50 6.74 -11.59 -4.82
C SER A 50 8.06 -11.00 -5.32
N VAL A 51 8.86 -11.83 -6.00
CA VAL A 51 10.06 -11.41 -6.70
C VAL A 51 9.92 -11.74 -8.17
N ASN A 52 10.13 -10.74 -9.02
CA ASN A 52 10.04 -10.89 -10.46
C ASN A 52 11.41 -11.20 -11.09
N SER A 53 11.40 -11.81 -12.27
CA SER A 53 12.64 -12.04 -13.02
C SER A 53 13.22 -10.72 -13.51
N ALA A 54 14.48 -10.44 -13.16
CA ALA A 54 15.23 -9.29 -13.67
C ALA A 54 15.42 -9.28 -15.20
N ARG A 55 15.13 -10.41 -15.87
CA ARG A 55 15.19 -10.58 -17.32
C ARG A 55 13.91 -10.13 -18.03
N LYS A 56 12.78 -10.10 -17.32
CA LYS A 56 11.45 -9.91 -17.90
C LYS A 56 10.69 -8.71 -17.34
N ALA A 57 11.11 -8.18 -16.18
CA ALA A 57 10.43 -7.06 -15.55
C ALA A 57 11.23 -5.75 -15.65
N THR A 58 10.49 -4.65 -15.77
CA THR A 58 11.03 -3.28 -15.76
C THR A 58 11.60 -2.90 -14.39
N LEU A 59 10.89 -3.26 -13.32
CA LEU A 59 11.35 -3.11 -11.95
C LEU A 59 12.08 -4.36 -11.48
N ARG A 60 13.40 -4.28 -11.30
CA ARG A 60 14.21 -5.35 -10.71
C ARG A 60 14.15 -5.28 -9.19
N ASN A 61 13.42 -6.17 -8.54
CA ASN A 61 13.10 -6.03 -7.11
C ASN A 61 13.82 -6.99 -6.17
N ALA A 62 14.70 -7.87 -6.66
CA ALA A 62 15.40 -8.86 -5.82
C ALA A 62 16.12 -8.22 -4.61
N SER A 63 16.83 -7.11 -4.81
CA SER A 63 17.50 -6.39 -3.72
C SER A 63 16.51 -5.79 -2.73
N LEU A 64 15.39 -5.25 -3.21
CA LEU A 64 14.32 -4.72 -2.36
C LEU A 64 13.71 -5.82 -1.49
N ILE A 65 13.32 -6.95 -2.09
CA ILE A 65 12.77 -8.10 -1.36
C ILE A 65 13.78 -8.61 -0.33
N THR A 66 15.07 -8.67 -0.68
CA THR A 66 16.14 -9.03 0.27
C THR A 66 16.18 -8.08 1.47
N ASN A 67 16.10 -6.78 1.24
CA ASN A 67 16.07 -5.78 2.32
C ASN A 67 14.84 -5.96 3.21
N ILE A 68 13.65 -6.12 2.63
CA ILE A 68 12.41 -6.33 3.40
C ILE A 68 12.53 -7.59 4.28
N VAL A 69 12.95 -8.72 3.71
CA VAL A 69 13.11 -9.98 4.43
C VAL A 69 14.10 -9.86 5.59
N ASN A 70 15.21 -9.15 5.38
CA ASN A 70 16.24 -8.97 6.40
C ASN A 70 15.81 -8.00 7.51
N SER A 71 14.96 -7.01 7.20
CA SER A 71 14.42 -6.08 8.21
C SER A 71 13.30 -6.69 9.05
N LEU A 72 12.60 -7.70 8.54
CA LEU A 72 11.56 -8.42 9.29
C LEU A 72 12.18 -9.39 10.32
N PRO A 73 11.51 -9.65 11.46
CA PRO A 73 11.97 -10.59 12.49
C PRO A 73 12.17 -12.01 11.96
N ASN A 74 13.20 -12.69 12.48
CA ASN A 74 13.56 -14.05 12.08
C ASN A 74 12.46 -15.10 12.36
N ARG A 75 11.54 -14.83 13.29
CA ARG A 75 10.40 -15.70 13.60
C ARG A 75 9.34 -15.76 12.49
N ILE A 76 9.27 -14.73 11.65
CA ILE A 76 8.25 -14.65 10.59
C ILE A 76 8.61 -15.66 9.51
N LYS A 77 7.67 -16.58 9.21
CA LYS A 77 7.75 -17.47 8.05
C LYS A 77 7.45 -16.67 6.80
N ILE A 78 8.36 -16.70 5.84
CA ILE A 78 8.28 -15.90 4.63
C ILE A 78 8.15 -16.82 3.43
N TYR A 79 7.11 -16.57 2.64
CA TYR A 79 6.92 -17.20 1.34
C TYR A 79 7.25 -16.20 0.24
N ILE A 80 8.05 -16.62 -0.73
CA ILE A 80 8.41 -15.80 -1.89
C ILE A 80 7.80 -16.42 -3.14
N ILE A 81 6.84 -15.72 -3.73
CA ILE A 81 6.28 -16.06 -5.02
C ILE A 81 7.31 -15.67 -6.10
N THR A 82 7.63 -16.60 -6.99
CA THR A 82 8.55 -16.36 -8.09
C THR A 82 8.20 -17.19 -9.32
N ASN A 83 8.43 -16.63 -10.50
CA ASN A 83 8.40 -17.33 -11.78
C ASN A 83 9.82 -17.65 -12.32
N ASP A 84 10.87 -17.26 -11.60
CA ASP A 84 12.28 -17.48 -11.96
C ASP A 84 13.14 -17.56 -10.69
N PRO A 85 13.25 -18.73 -10.06
CA PRO A 85 14.01 -18.90 -8.82
C PRO A 85 15.50 -18.54 -8.96
N GLY A 86 16.06 -18.68 -10.17
CA GLY A 86 17.46 -18.33 -10.45
C GLY A 86 17.72 -16.82 -10.48
N ALA A 87 16.68 -15.99 -10.62
CA ALA A 87 16.79 -14.54 -10.55
C ALA A 87 16.91 -14.01 -9.12
N PHE A 88 16.61 -14.83 -8.11
CA PHE A 88 16.65 -14.44 -6.71
C PHE A 88 17.61 -15.33 -5.93
N LEU A 89 18.78 -14.78 -5.62
CA LEU A 89 19.72 -15.37 -4.68
C LEU A 89 19.73 -14.49 -3.43
N VAL A 90 19.42 -15.06 -2.27
CA VAL A 90 19.76 -14.44 -0.97
C VAL A 90 21.22 -14.80 -0.72
N PRO A 91 22.18 -13.87 -0.87
CA PRO A 91 23.61 -14.23 -0.85
C PRO A 91 24.05 -14.86 0.48
N ARG A 92 23.27 -14.66 1.55
CA ARG A 92 23.41 -15.30 2.86
C ARG A 92 22.03 -15.46 3.49
N ASN A 93 21.46 -16.66 3.47
CA ASN A 93 20.29 -16.99 4.28
C ASN A 93 20.74 -17.78 5.53
N PRO A 94 20.99 -17.13 6.68
CA PRO A 94 21.33 -17.83 7.92
C PRO A 94 20.15 -18.62 8.51
N TRP A 95 18.95 -18.55 7.91
CA TRP A 95 17.73 -19.23 8.36
C TRP A 95 17.07 -20.00 7.21
N PRO A 96 17.60 -21.18 6.81
CA PRO A 96 17.11 -21.93 5.65
C PRO A 96 15.62 -22.29 5.74
N ASP A 97 15.08 -22.51 6.94
CA ASP A 97 13.67 -22.87 7.14
C ASP A 97 12.70 -21.68 7.16
N ARG A 98 13.24 -20.46 7.24
CA ARG A 98 12.45 -19.22 7.33
C ARG A 98 11.82 -18.84 6.00
N ILE A 99 12.54 -19.07 4.89
CA ILE A 99 12.16 -18.63 3.55
C ILE A 99 11.80 -19.85 2.71
N LYS A 100 10.60 -19.85 2.14
CA LYS A 100 10.12 -20.89 1.21
C LYS A 100 9.66 -20.28 -0.09
N PHE A 101 9.90 -20.96 -1.20
CA PHE A 101 9.47 -20.48 -2.51
C PHE A 101 8.10 -21.07 -2.90
N ILE A 102 7.32 -20.24 -3.58
CA ILE A 102 6.08 -20.60 -4.27
C ILE A 102 6.34 -20.34 -5.76
N HIS A 103 6.32 -21.41 -6.55
CA HIS A 103 6.65 -21.35 -7.96
C HIS A 103 5.39 -21.10 -8.78
N LEU A 104 5.41 -20.06 -9.60
CA LEU A 104 4.45 -19.84 -10.67
C LEU A 104 5.04 -20.29 -12.01
N PRO A 105 4.19 -20.53 -13.04
CA PRO A 105 4.66 -20.81 -14.40
C PRO A 105 5.66 -19.74 -14.89
N GLY A 106 6.74 -20.16 -15.54
CA GLY A 106 7.84 -19.26 -15.94
C GLY A 106 7.47 -18.21 -16.99
N ASP A 107 6.37 -18.43 -17.70
CA ASP A 107 5.73 -17.54 -18.67
C ASP A 107 4.67 -16.61 -18.04
N ASN A 108 4.34 -16.78 -16.76
CA ASN A 108 3.41 -15.91 -16.05
C ASN A 108 4.15 -14.67 -15.49
N PRO A 109 4.02 -13.48 -16.09
CA PRO A 109 4.64 -12.28 -15.53
C PRO A 109 4.02 -11.97 -14.16
N ILE A 110 4.82 -11.55 -13.19
CA ILE A 110 4.30 -11.11 -11.88
C ILE A 110 4.90 -9.77 -11.50
N THR A 111 4.10 -8.97 -10.81
CA THR A 111 4.55 -7.73 -10.20
C THR A 111 5.05 -7.97 -8.78
N ILE A 112 5.54 -6.90 -8.15
CA ILE A 112 6.09 -6.90 -6.80
C ILE A 112 5.01 -6.62 -5.74
N TRP A 113 3.78 -6.37 -6.19
CA TRP A 113 2.70 -5.79 -5.42
C TRP A 113 1.79 -6.89 -4.86
N THR A 114 2.35 -7.71 -3.96
CA THR A 114 1.64 -8.87 -3.40
C THR A 114 0.42 -8.48 -2.55
N GLN A 115 0.33 -7.22 -2.13
CA GLN A 115 -0.78 -6.72 -1.33
C GLN A 115 -2.11 -6.68 -2.09
N ASP A 116 -2.11 -6.44 -3.39
CA ASP A 116 -3.33 -6.05 -4.10
C ASP A 116 -4.23 -7.20 -4.56
N PRO A 117 -3.73 -8.33 -5.07
CA PRO A 117 -4.58 -9.29 -5.79
C PRO A 117 -5.59 -10.02 -4.91
N PHE A 118 -5.42 -10.02 -3.58
CA PHE A 118 -6.31 -10.69 -2.66
C PHE A 118 -6.28 -10.11 -1.24
N LEU A 119 -7.37 -10.34 -0.50
CA LEU A 119 -7.49 -10.10 0.93
C LEU A 119 -7.34 -11.41 1.71
N VAL A 120 -7.12 -11.29 3.02
CA VAL A 120 -6.94 -12.42 3.92
C VAL A 120 -8.05 -12.38 4.95
N LEU A 121 -8.83 -13.45 5.05
CA LEU A 121 -9.84 -13.62 6.09
C LEU A 121 -9.35 -14.65 7.10
N ALA A 122 -9.36 -14.28 8.38
CA ALA A 122 -8.96 -15.12 9.49
C ALA A 122 -10.19 -15.56 10.30
N GLN A 123 -10.13 -16.79 10.81
CA GLN A 123 -11.09 -17.33 11.75
C GLN A 123 -10.37 -18.21 12.78
N PRO A 124 -10.59 -18.01 14.09
CA PRO A 124 -9.99 -18.84 15.13
C PRO A 124 -10.27 -20.33 14.90
N GLY A 125 -9.20 -21.15 14.95
CA GLY A 125 -9.31 -22.61 14.83
C GLY A 125 -9.67 -23.15 13.44
N LYS A 126 -9.74 -22.30 12.40
CA LYS A 126 -9.99 -22.71 11.02
C LYS A 126 -8.83 -22.29 10.10
N PRO A 127 -8.64 -22.96 8.96
CA PRO A 127 -7.68 -22.50 7.96
C PRO A 127 -8.01 -21.09 7.48
N THR A 128 -6.98 -20.27 7.28
CA THR A 128 -7.08 -18.95 6.64
C THR A 128 -7.80 -19.06 5.30
N THR A 129 -8.63 -18.06 4.97
CA THR A 129 -9.27 -17.95 3.66
C THR A 129 -8.66 -16.79 2.88
N LEU A 130 -8.21 -17.04 1.66
CA LEU A 130 -7.80 -16.00 0.73
C LEU A 130 -8.99 -15.58 -0.13
N LEU A 131 -9.22 -14.28 -0.19
CA LEU A 131 -10.31 -13.65 -0.93
C LEU A 131 -9.72 -12.87 -2.11
N PRO A 132 -9.46 -13.50 -3.28
CA PRO A 132 -9.07 -12.76 -4.48
C PRO A 132 -10.23 -11.89 -5.00
N SER A 133 -9.86 -10.77 -5.61
CA SER A 133 -10.77 -9.91 -6.39
C SER A 133 -11.49 -10.71 -7.48
N ASN A 134 -12.67 -10.26 -7.89
CA ASN A 134 -13.43 -10.85 -8.97
C ASN A 134 -12.62 -10.88 -10.27
N GLU A 135 -12.23 -9.70 -10.75
CA GLU A 135 -11.25 -9.53 -11.83
C GLU A 135 -9.97 -8.87 -11.29
N PHE A 136 -8.82 -9.27 -11.83
CA PHE A 136 -7.52 -8.66 -11.48
C PHE A 136 -6.56 -8.71 -12.67
N ASN A 137 -6.56 -7.63 -13.46
CA ASN A 137 -5.82 -7.54 -14.71
C ASN A 137 -4.52 -6.75 -14.54
N ARG A 138 -3.57 -7.34 -13.81
CA ARG A 138 -2.21 -6.81 -13.69
C ARG A 138 -1.20 -7.92 -13.87
N ALA A 139 -0.55 -7.93 -15.03
CA ALA A 139 0.33 -9.02 -15.45
C ALA A 139 -0.37 -10.38 -15.23
N GLY A 140 0.27 -11.31 -14.53
CA GLY A 140 -0.26 -12.60 -14.10
C GLY A 140 -0.50 -12.70 -12.60
N ASP A 141 -0.69 -11.56 -11.90
CA ASP A 141 -0.84 -11.52 -10.44
C ASP A 141 -2.10 -12.27 -9.95
N ARG A 142 -3.10 -12.46 -10.81
CA ARG A 142 -4.33 -13.23 -10.51
C ARG A 142 -4.08 -14.65 -10.01
N LEU A 143 -2.93 -15.24 -10.31
CA LEU A 143 -2.56 -16.60 -9.87
C LEU A 143 -1.92 -16.64 -8.47
N MET A 144 -1.56 -15.49 -7.89
CA MET A 144 -0.87 -15.43 -6.60
C MET A 144 -1.70 -16.07 -5.48
N ALA A 145 -2.98 -15.70 -5.36
CA ALA A 145 -3.85 -16.20 -4.31
C ALA A 145 -4.01 -17.73 -4.35
N SER A 146 -4.25 -18.30 -5.54
CA SER A 146 -4.40 -19.75 -5.70
C SER A 146 -3.11 -20.50 -5.37
N ALA A 147 -1.95 -19.99 -5.81
CA ALA A 147 -0.66 -20.63 -5.53
C ALA A 147 -0.30 -20.57 -4.03
N VAL A 148 -0.61 -19.46 -3.35
CA VAL A 148 -0.45 -19.34 -1.90
C VAL A 148 -1.40 -20.30 -1.17
N ALA A 149 -2.66 -20.37 -1.60
CA ALA A 149 -3.65 -21.25 -0.98
C ALA A 149 -3.26 -22.73 -1.08
N GLU A 150 -2.84 -23.18 -2.27
CA GLU A 150 -2.37 -24.53 -2.51
C GLU A 150 -1.13 -24.86 -1.65
N LYS A 151 -0.15 -23.95 -1.60
CA LYS A 151 1.09 -24.18 -0.84
C LYS A 151 0.86 -24.32 0.66
N LEU A 152 -0.07 -23.52 1.20
CA LEU A 152 -0.28 -23.39 2.64
C LEU A 152 -1.48 -24.18 3.16
N GLY A 153 -2.25 -24.81 2.28
CA GLY A 153 -3.51 -25.47 2.65
C GLY A 153 -4.57 -24.47 3.12
N PHE A 154 -4.58 -23.25 2.58
CA PHE A 154 -5.61 -22.26 2.86
C PHE A 154 -6.82 -22.47 1.95
N THR A 155 -7.97 -21.95 2.39
CA THR A 155 -9.18 -21.93 1.57
C THR A 155 -9.11 -20.77 0.58
N LEU A 156 -9.66 -20.95 -0.62
CA LEU A 156 -9.81 -19.89 -1.61
C LEU A 156 -11.30 -19.61 -1.82
N LYS A 157 -11.73 -18.35 -1.65
CA LYS A 157 -13.09 -17.89 -1.91
C LYS A 157 -13.01 -16.69 -2.84
N ARG A 158 -13.50 -16.77 -4.08
CA ARG A 158 -13.50 -15.62 -4.99
C ARG A 158 -14.56 -14.61 -4.57
N SER A 159 -14.18 -13.34 -4.50
CA SER A 159 -15.13 -12.25 -4.31
C SER A 159 -15.91 -12.00 -5.61
N PRO A 160 -17.21 -11.69 -5.57
CA PRO A 160 -17.94 -11.07 -6.68
C PRO A 160 -17.56 -9.60 -6.92
N LEU A 161 -16.79 -8.95 -6.05
CA LEU A 161 -16.41 -7.54 -6.14
C LEU A 161 -14.98 -7.37 -6.71
N ASP A 162 -14.77 -6.29 -7.45
CA ASP A 162 -13.45 -5.91 -7.95
C ASP A 162 -12.73 -5.03 -6.91
N PHE A 163 -11.50 -5.36 -6.53
CA PHE A 163 -10.72 -4.52 -5.62
C PHE A 163 -9.20 -4.73 -5.76
N GLU A 164 -8.47 -3.78 -5.19
CA GLU A 164 -7.05 -3.89 -4.90
C GLU A 164 -6.86 -3.79 -3.39
N GLY A 165 -6.15 -4.75 -2.79
CA GLY A 165 -5.85 -4.75 -1.35
C GLY A 165 -5.02 -3.57 -0.84
N GLY A 166 -4.38 -2.79 -1.70
CA GLY A 166 -3.81 -1.49 -1.34
C GLY A 166 -4.87 -0.41 -1.09
N ASN A 167 -6.04 -0.50 -1.74
CA ASN A 167 -7.16 0.40 -1.51
C ASN A 167 -8.07 -0.02 -0.36
N ILE A 168 -7.64 -1.00 0.44
CA ILE A 168 -8.33 -1.51 1.63
C ILE A 168 -7.33 -1.64 2.79
N VAL A 169 -7.61 -0.93 3.88
CA VAL A 169 -6.89 -1.07 5.16
C VAL A 169 -7.90 -1.36 6.26
N ALA A 170 -7.52 -2.05 7.32
CA ALA A 170 -8.45 -2.44 8.37
C ALA A 170 -7.86 -2.32 9.77
N ASP A 171 -8.69 -1.86 10.69
CA ASP A 171 -8.48 -2.04 12.12
C ASP A 171 -9.38 -3.17 12.65
N ASP A 172 -9.40 -3.36 13.97
CA ASP A 172 -10.17 -4.42 14.61
C ASP A 172 -11.69 -4.26 14.48
N ASN A 173 -12.20 -3.11 14.02
CA ASN A 173 -13.63 -2.80 13.93
C ASN A 173 -14.12 -2.50 12.51
N PHE A 174 -13.30 -1.83 11.70
CA PHE A 174 -13.68 -1.28 10.41
C PHE A 174 -12.71 -1.69 9.30
N ALA A 175 -13.28 -1.93 8.11
CA ALA A 175 -12.56 -1.92 6.85
C ALA A 175 -12.71 -0.52 6.23
N PHE A 176 -11.59 0.15 6.03
CA PHE A 176 -11.49 1.42 5.32
C PHE A 176 -11.31 1.08 3.85
N ILE A 177 -12.15 1.62 2.98
CA ILE A 177 -12.15 1.33 1.54
C ILE A 177 -12.15 2.65 0.78
N GLY A 178 -11.26 2.80 -0.19
CA GLY A 178 -11.22 4.00 -1.02
C GLY A 178 -12.49 4.17 -1.86
N ALA A 179 -12.94 5.42 -2.02
CA ALA A 179 -14.15 5.76 -2.76
C ALA A 179 -14.17 5.25 -4.21
N ASP A 180 -13.01 5.18 -4.88
CA ASP A 180 -12.91 4.68 -6.26
C ASP A 180 -13.29 3.20 -6.35
N THR A 181 -12.92 2.38 -5.36
CA THR A 181 -13.31 0.95 -5.31
C THR A 181 -14.82 0.79 -5.20
N ILE A 182 -15.47 1.60 -4.36
CA ILE A 182 -16.93 1.56 -4.19
C ILE A 182 -17.63 2.00 -5.47
N ARG A 183 -17.23 3.15 -6.03
CA ARG A 183 -17.82 3.72 -7.25
C ARG A 183 -17.65 2.81 -8.46
N HIS A 184 -16.46 2.22 -8.64
CA HIS A 184 -16.18 1.29 -9.74
C HIS A 184 -17.13 0.09 -9.71
N ASN A 185 -17.25 -0.57 -8.55
CA ASN A 185 -18.16 -1.71 -8.40
C ASN A 185 -19.62 -1.33 -8.60
N ALA A 186 -20.06 -0.16 -8.12
CA ALA A 186 -21.43 0.33 -8.31
C ALA A 186 -21.75 0.47 -9.80
N ILE A 187 -20.81 1.03 -10.58
CA ILE A 187 -20.93 1.17 -12.03
C ILE A 187 -20.95 -0.20 -12.71
N VAL A 188 -19.96 -1.06 -12.45
CA VAL A 188 -19.82 -2.37 -13.10
C VAL A 188 -21.02 -3.28 -12.82
N LYS A 189 -21.56 -3.25 -11.60
CA LYS A 189 -22.71 -4.07 -11.19
C LYS A 189 -24.05 -3.40 -11.45
N ASN A 190 -24.07 -2.17 -11.95
CA ASN A 190 -25.29 -1.38 -12.15
C ASN A 190 -26.18 -1.35 -10.89
N THR A 191 -25.59 -0.99 -9.75
CA THR A 191 -26.25 -0.88 -8.45
C THR A 191 -25.78 0.39 -7.73
N ASP A 192 -26.37 0.70 -6.57
CA ASP A 192 -25.95 1.86 -5.79
C ASP A 192 -24.73 1.57 -4.90
N GLU A 193 -24.03 2.62 -4.48
CA GLU A 193 -22.84 2.50 -3.64
C GLU A 193 -23.13 1.89 -2.26
N VAL A 194 -24.37 2.05 -1.75
CA VAL A 194 -24.78 1.52 -0.44
C VAL A 194 -24.83 0.00 -0.47
N GLU A 195 -25.35 -0.55 -1.56
CA GLU A 195 -25.42 -1.98 -1.77
C GLU A 195 -24.01 -2.58 -1.95
N ILE A 196 -23.11 -1.88 -2.64
CA ILE A 196 -21.69 -2.28 -2.70
C ILE A 196 -21.05 -2.28 -1.31
N VAL A 197 -21.28 -1.24 -0.52
CA VAL A 197 -20.80 -1.18 0.88
C VAL A 197 -21.30 -2.39 1.67
N ARG A 198 -22.59 -2.72 1.60
CA ARG A 198 -23.16 -3.90 2.29
C ARG A 198 -22.54 -5.21 1.82
N GLN A 199 -22.26 -5.36 0.52
CA GLN A 199 -21.59 -6.55 0.00
C GLN A 199 -20.18 -6.69 0.56
N PHE A 200 -19.40 -5.61 0.62
CA PHE A 200 -18.11 -5.62 1.30
C PHE A 200 -18.26 -5.94 2.79
N GLU A 201 -19.22 -5.34 3.50
CA GLU A 201 -19.44 -5.64 4.93
C GLU A 201 -19.72 -7.12 5.17
N ASN A 202 -20.55 -7.74 4.32
CA ASN A 202 -20.86 -9.15 4.37
C ASN A 202 -19.65 -10.06 4.06
N GLU A 203 -18.83 -9.70 3.08
CA GLU A 203 -17.66 -10.51 2.70
C GLU A 203 -16.51 -10.40 3.68
N LEU A 204 -16.31 -9.20 4.23
CA LEU A 204 -15.20 -8.89 5.13
C LEU A 204 -15.54 -9.16 6.59
N ASN A 205 -16.83 -9.35 6.91
CA ASN A 205 -17.36 -9.45 8.27
C ASN A 205 -16.86 -8.27 9.14
N ARG A 206 -16.91 -7.06 8.57
CA ARG A 206 -16.47 -5.80 9.17
C ARG A 206 -17.33 -4.67 8.66
N LYS A 207 -17.57 -3.66 9.50
CA LYS A 207 -18.21 -2.42 9.04
C LYS A 207 -17.29 -1.69 8.07
N VAL A 208 -17.86 -1.01 7.08
CA VAL A 208 -17.06 -0.32 6.06
C VAL A 208 -17.09 1.20 6.26
N LEU A 209 -15.92 1.82 6.16
CA LEU A 209 -15.74 3.27 6.06
C LEU A 209 -15.23 3.62 4.67
N VAL A 210 -16.01 4.41 3.93
CA VAL A 210 -15.60 4.89 2.60
C VAL A 210 -14.70 6.12 2.75
N ILE A 211 -13.53 6.07 2.13
CA ILE A 211 -12.45 7.03 2.33
C ILE A 211 -12.21 7.88 1.09
N GLY A 212 -12.11 9.19 1.32
CA GLY A 212 -11.68 10.17 0.33
C GLY A 212 -12.78 10.64 -0.62
N PRO A 213 -12.52 11.71 -1.37
CA PRO A 213 -13.41 12.15 -2.43
C PRO A 213 -13.30 11.22 -3.66
N PHE A 214 -14.27 11.31 -4.55
CA PHE A 214 -14.20 10.75 -5.90
C PHE A 214 -13.95 11.88 -6.92
N PRO A 215 -12.98 11.73 -7.85
CA PRO A 215 -11.98 10.67 -7.92
C PRO A 215 -10.95 10.79 -6.78
N GLN A 216 -10.38 9.66 -6.35
CA GLN A 216 -9.30 9.69 -5.34
C GLN A 216 -8.05 10.37 -5.92
N PRO A 217 -7.40 11.28 -5.18
CA PRO A 217 -6.18 11.93 -5.67
C PRO A 217 -4.94 11.04 -5.50
N ILE A 218 -5.00 10.04 -4.62
CA ILE A 218 -3.95 9.03 -4.39
C ILE A 218 -4.58 7.67 -4.69
N GLY A 219 -3.94 6.89 -5.56
CA GLY A 219 -4.53 5.67 -6.12
C GLY A 219 -4.98 4.66 -5.06
N HIS A 220 -4.13 4.40 -4.06
CA HIS A 220 -4.43 3.49 -2.95
C HIS A 220 -4.46 4.23 -1.61
N ILE A 221 -5.50 4.00 -0.80
CA ILE A 221 -5.60 4.64 0.52
C ILE A 221 -4.49 4.23 1.49
N ASP A 222 -3.87 3.05 1.33
CA ASP A 222 -2.75 2.63 2.18
C ASP A 222 -1.46 3.45 1.97
N MET A 223 -1.45 4.31 0.96
CA MET A 223 -0.40 5.30 0.74
C MET A 223 -0.64 6.59 1.54
N MET A 224 -1.82 6.77 2.13
CA MET A 224 -2.19 7.99 2.87
C MET A 224 -2.86 7.76 4.23
N ILE A 225 -3.30 6.53 4.55
CA ILE A 225 -4.00 6.22 5.80
C ILE A 225 -3.46 4.91 6.38
N THR A 226 -3.26 4.92 7.69
CA THR A 226 -2.80 3.77 8.45
C THR A 226 -3.56 3.67 9.77
N PRO A 227 -4.54 2.76 9.91
CA PRO A 227 -5.14 2.49 11.21
C PRO A 227 -4.09 1.91 12.16
N ILE A 228 -4.02 2.40 13.40
CA ILE A 228 -3.03 1.96 14.41
C ILE A 228 -3.66 1.35 15.67
N GLY A 229 -4.97 1.08 15.60
CA GLY A 229 -5.79 0.45 16.65
C GLY A 229 -6.36 1.48 17.63
N ASP A 230 -7.22 1.03 18.54
CA ASP A 230 -7.76 1.87 19.63
C ASP A 230 -8.44 3.17 19.15
N LYS A 231 -9.14 3.11 17.99
CA LYS A 231 -9.71 4.27 17.29
C LYS A 231 -8.69 5.37 16.97
N ARG A 232 -7.45 4.98 16.70
CA ARG A 232 -6.39 5.89 16.26
C ARG A 232 -6.00 5.58 14.83
N VAL A 233 -5.71 6.63 14.06
CA VAL A 233 -5.34 6.53 12.65
C VAL A 233 -4.28 7.55 12.31
N VAL A 234 -3.31 7.15 11.48
CA VAL A 234 -2.32 8.06 10.91
C VAL A 234 -2.79 8.45 9.51
N VAL A 235 -2.80 9.75 9.22
CA VAL A 235 -3.12 10.32 7.91
C VAL A 235 -1.89 11.04 7.38
N ALA A 236 -1.58 10.86 6.11
CA ALA A 236 -0.50 11.56 5.42
C ALA A 236 -0.65 13.08 5.54
N ASP A 237 0.47 13.76 5.76
CA ASP A 237 0.57 15.21 5.84
C ASP A 237 1.46 15.72 4.71
N SER A 238 0.80 16.10 3.61
CA SER A 238 1.52 16.60 2.44
C SER A 238 2.12 17.98 2.65
N ARG A 239 1.57 18.80 3.55
CA ARG A 239 2.12 20.11 3.88
C ARG A 239 3.41 19.95 4.67
N ALA A 240 3.41 19.11 5.70
CA ALA A 240 4.62 18.84 6.47
C ALA A 240 5.74 18.22 5.60
N GLY A 241 5.40 17.33 4.67
CA GLY A 241 6.39 16.81 3.73
C GLY A 241 6.92 17.86 2.74
N ALA A 242 6.07 18.78 2.28
CA ALA A 242 6.49 19.90 1.43
C ALA A 242 7.43 20.86 2.17
N GLU A 243 7.12 21.21 3.43
CA GLU A 243 7.95 22.05 4.29
C GLU A 243 9.33 21.44 4.54
N LEU A 244 9.39 20.13 4.81
CA LEU A 244 10.66 19.42 4.98
C LEU A 244 11.48 19.38 3.68
N ALA A 245 10.83 19.18 2.54
CA ALA A 245 11.51 19.19 1.25
C ALA A 245 12.05 20.60 0.90
N GLU A 246 11.29 21.66 1.21
CA GLU A 246 11.73 23.04 1.05
C GLU A 246 12.89 23.38 1.99
N GLU A 247 12.82 22.94 3.25
CA GLU A 247 13.91 23.07 4.21
C GLU A 247 15.18 22.37 3.70
N ALA A 248 15.06 21.14 3.19
CA ALA A 248 16.18 20.39 2.63
C ALA A 248 16.81 21.08 1.41
N LEU A 249 15.99 21.64 0.50
CA LEU A 249 16.49 22.39 -0.65
C LEU A 249 17.27 23.64 -0.23
N ASN A 250 16.85 24.31 0.84
CA ASN A 250 17.50 25.52 1.33
C ASN A 250 18.75 25.24 2.17
N LYS A 251 18.73 24.20 3.00
CA LYS A 251 19.81 23.91 3.97
C LYS A 251 20.84 22.90 3.47
N THR A 252 20.39 21.87 2.74
CA THR A 252 21.22 20.75 2.29
C THR A 252 20.85 20.33 0.85
N PRO A 253 20.91 21.25 -0.14
CA PRO A 253 20.50 20.97 -1.52
C PRO A 253 21.23 19.77 -2.15
N GLU A 254 22.46 19.51 -1.72
CA GLU A 254 23.26 18.36 -2.15
C GLU A 254 22.63 17.01 -1.76
N THR A 255 21.96 16.91 -0.61
CA THR A 255 21.28 15.66 -0.20
C THR A 255 20.04 15.41 -1.04
N VAL A 256 19.30 16.48 -1.38
CA VAL A 256 18.13 16.40 -2.28
C VAL A 256 18.59 15.95 -3.67
N ARG A 257 19.65 16.58 -4.21
CA ARG A 257 20.21 16.21 -5.50
C ARG A 257 20.74 14.77 -5.51
N ALA A 258 21.36 14.32 -4.43
CA ALA A 258 21.85 12.94 -4.31
C ALA A 258 20.68 11.93 -4.32
N PHE A 259 19.61 12.22 -3.60
CA PHE A 259 18.37 11.43 -3.63
C PHE A 259 17.77 11.36 -5.04
N GLU A 260 17.54 12.51 -5.68
CA GLU A 260 16.98 12.55 -7.04
C GLU A 260 17.87 11.82 -8.05
N SER A 261 19.19 12.02 -7.96
CA SER A 261 20.17 11.34 -8.83
C SER A 261 20.16 9.83 -8.61
N TYR A 262 19.95 9.37 -7.37
CA TYR A 262 19.81 7.95 -7.08
C TYR A 262 18.53 7.38 -7.73
N CYS A 263 17.39 8.05 -7.54
CA CYS A 263 16.11 7.67 -8.15
C CYS A 263 16.21 7.58 -9.67
N GLU A 264 16.80 8.60 -10.31
CA GLU A 264 17.00 8.66 -11.75
C GLU A 264 17.91 7.52 -12.23
N ASN A 265 19.11 7.39 -11.66
CA ASN A 265 20.11 6.43 -12.13
C ASN A 265 19.75 4.97 -11.85
N TYR A 266 19.01 4.69 -10.77
CA TYR A 266 18.66 3.33 -10.37
C TYR A 266 17.22 2.95 -10.69
N PHE A 267 16.49 3.75 -11.48
CA PHE A 267 15.11 3.46 -11.87
C PHE A 267 14.93 2.03 -12.43
N PHE A 268 15.82 1.60 -13.33
CA PHE A 268 15.85 0.23 -13.89
C PHE A 268 16.76 -0.75 -13.11
N GLY A 269 17.10 -0.41 -11.87
CA GLY A 269 17.99 -1.19 -11.00
C GLY A 269 19.48 -1.12 -11.34
N SER A 270 19.89 -0.34 -12.35
CA SER A 270 21.29 -0.16 -12.71
C SER A 270 21.53 1.18 -13.42
N PRO A 271 22.59 1.94 -13.07
CA PRO A 271 22.96 3.19 -13.75
C PRO A 271 23.39 2.99 -15.20
N LYS A 272 23.65 1.75 -15.63
CA LYS A 272 24.04 1.41 -17.01
C LYS A 272 22.85 1.21 -17.96
N ILE A 273 21.62 1.31 -17.46
CA ILE A 273 20.40 1.09 -18.24
C ILE A 273 19.65 2.42 -18.33
N ASP A 274 19.61 3.00 -19.53
CA ASP A 274 18.92 4.27 -19.80
C ASP A 274 17.53 4.06 -20.43
N GLU A 275 17.27 2.88 -21.01
CA GLU A 275 16.03 2.55 -21.70
C GLU A 275 15.75 1.04 -21.55
N LEU A 276 14.47 0.68 -21.48
CA LEU A 276 13.98 -0.69 -21.63
C LEU A 276 12.94 -0.76 -22.74
N THR A 277 12.79 -1.93 -23.36
CA THR A 277 11.71 -2.21 -24.30
C THR A 277 10.74 -3.19 -23.65
N THR A 278 9.45 -2.86 -23.64
CA THR A 278 8.39 -3.73 -23.13
C THR A 278 8.14 -4.92 -24.07
N GLU A 279 7.36 -5.89 -23.62
CA GLU A 279 6.89 -6.99 -24.48
C GLU A 279 6.08 -6.50 -25.70
N SER A 280 5.39 -5.36 -25.57
CA SER A 280 4.67 -4.71 -26.67
C SER A 280 5.58 -3.94 -27.66
N GLY A 281 6.89 -3.90 -27.40
CA GLY A 281 7.84 -3.14 -28.20
C GLY A 281 7.91 -1.65 -27.85
N GLU A 282 7.20 -1.19 -26.83
CA GLU A 282 7.25 0.19 -26.36
C GLU A 282 8.57 0.46 -25.62
N LYS A 283 9.19 1.60 -25.92
CA LYS A 283 10.41 2.05 -25.24
C LYS A 283 10.04 2.86 -23.99
N ILE A 284 10.53 2.43 -22.84
CA ILE A 284 10.45 3.15 -21.58
C ILE A 284 11.83 3.74 -21.31
N ASN A 285 11.91 5.07 -21.27
CA ASN A 285 13.15 5.79 -20.96
C ASN A 285 13.30 5.99 -19.46
N ARG A 286 14.55 6.18 -19.02
CA ARG A 286 14.85 6.67 -17.67
C ARG A 286 14.13 8.00 -17.45
N PRO A 287 13.41 8.17 -16.32
CA PRO A 287 12.72 9.42 -16.02
C PRO A 287 13.71 10.52 -15.67
N LYS A 288 13.29 11.79 -15.80
CA LYS A 288 14.05 12.94 -15.32
C LYS A 288 13.55 13.30 -13.93
N VAL A 289 14.36 13.03 -12.91
CA VAL A 289 14.01 13.24 -11.49
C VAL A 289 14.76 14.44 -10.92
N VAL A 290 16.00 14.68 -11.36
CA VAL A 290 16.82 15.77 -10.82
C VAL A 290 16.18 17.14 -11.07
N GLY A 291 16.05 17.94 -10.00
CA GLY A 291 15.43 19.26 -9.99
C GLY A 291 13.90 19.25 -9.92
N GLN A 292 13.26 18.09 -9.74
CA GLN A 292 11.80 17.99 -9.69
C GLN A 292 11.21 18.19 -8.29
N THR A 293 12.02 18.19 -7.23
CA THR A 293 11.55 18.39 -5.84
C THR A 293 10.67 19.64 -5.67
N LEU A 294 11.03 20.77 -6.30
CA LEU A 294 10.24 22.02 -6.25
C LEU A 294 8.82 21.84 -6.79
N LYS A 295 8.68 21.04 -7.86
CA LYS A 295 7.37 20.70 -8.43
C LYS A 295 6.56 19.84 -7.47
N MET A 296 7.22 18.89 -6.79
CA MET A 296 6.55 18.01 -5.82
C MET A 296 6.11 18.75 -4.57
N ILE A 297 6.85 19.78 -4.15
CA ILE A 297 6.42 20.71 -3.09
C ILE A 297 5.10 21.40 -3.47
N ASP A 298 5.00 21.96 -4.68
CA ASP A 298 3.77 22.59 -5.17
C ASP A 298 2.59 21.60 -5.25
N LEU A 299 2.80 20.40 -5.79
CA LEU A 299 1.76 19.35 -5.83
C LEU A 299 1.34 18.90 -4.43
N SER A 300 2.29 18.76 -3.50
CA SER A 300 2.01 18.39 -2.11
C SER A 300 1.18 19.44 -1.40
N ASN A 301 1.45 20.72 -1.63
CA ASN A 301 0.63 21.81 -1.13
C ASN A 301 -0.79 21.81 -1.73
N LYS A 302 -0.93 21.48 -3.01
CA LYS A 302 -2.23 21.39 -3.69
C LYS A 302 -3.11 20.25 -3.17
N ILE A 303 -2.53 19.11 -2.79
CA ILE A 303 -3.31 17.98 -2.25
C ILE A 303 -3.59 18.11 -0.74
N ALA A 304 -2.87 18.97 -0.02
CA ALA A 304 -3.02 19.11 1.44
C ALA A 304 -4.48 19.34 1.90
N PRO A 305 -5.30 20.22 1.26
CA PRO A 305 -6.69 20.40 1.66
C PRO A 305 -7.54 19.11 1.58
N VAL A 306 -7.22 18.20 0.66
CA VAL A 306 -7.93 16.92 0.55
C VAL A 306 -7.56 16.00 1.71
N LEU A 307 -6.27 15.90 2.06
CA LEU A 307 -5.81 15.13 3.21
C LEU A 307 -6.30 15.72 4.53
N ASP A 308 -6.42 17.04 4.63
CA ASP A 308 -7.00 17.74 5.78
C ASP A 308 -8.50 17.42 5.91
N GLY A 309 -9.24 17.40 4.79
CA GLY A 309 -10.65 17.00 4.75
C GLY A 309 -10.88 15.54 5.18
N ILE A 310 -10.02 14.62 4.73
CA ILE A 310 -10.04 13.21 5.15
C ILE A 310 -9.80 13.09 6.66
N ALA A 311 -8.77 13.79 7.17
CA ALA A 311 -8.46 13.81 8.60
C ALA A 311 -9.65 14.31 9.43
N GLY A 312 -10.18 15.50 9.12
CA GLY A 312 -11.32 16.07 9.85
C GLY A 312 -12.58 15.19 9.79
N SER A 313 -12.77 14.46 8.70
CA SER A 313 -13.88 13.52 8.56
C SER A 313 -13.73 12.28 9.44
N LEU A 314 -12.51 11.74 9.57
CA LEU A 314 -12.21 10.65 10.50
C LEU A 314 -12.33 11.09 11.97
N GLU A 315 -11.91 12.32 12.28
CA GLU A 315 -12.10 12.92 13.62
C GLU A 315 -13.58 13.06 13.97
N ASN A 316 -14.39 13.59 13.05
CA ASN A 316 -15.84 13.71 13.22
C ASN A 316 -16.52 12.34 13.38
N PHE A 317 -15.99 11.30 12.75
CA PHE A 317 -16.46 9.92 12.95
C PHE A 317 -16.04 9.33 14.31
N GLY A 318 -15.07 9.93 14.99
CA GLY A 318 -14.62 9.56 16.33
C GLY A 318 -13.25 8.87 16.40
N TYR A 319 -12.43 9.00 15.35
CA TYR A 319 -11.01 8.62 15.42
C TYR A 319 -10.15 9.73 16.00
N THR A 320 -9.10 9.37 16.72
CA THR A 320 -7.98 10.28 16.97
C THR A 320 -7.02 10.22 15.78
N VAL A 321 -6.86 11.34 15.09
CA VAL A 321 -6.00 11.43 13.91
C VAL A 321 -4.60 11.92 14.29
N PHE A 322 -3.59 11.24 13.75
CA PHE A 322 -2.19 11.64 13.81
C PHE A 322 -1.69 11.93 12.40
N ARG A 323 -0.69 12.81 12.28
CA ARG A 323 -0.16 13.28 11.01
C ARG A 323 1.28 12.83 10.85
N ILE A 324 1.63 12.39 9.65
CA ILE A 324 3.00 12.01 9.31
C ILE A 324 3.44 12.66 8.00
N PRO A 325 4.68 13.14 7.87
CA PRO A 325 5.12 13.76 6.62
C PRO A 325 4.88 12.86 5.42
N PHE A 326 4.48 13.48 4.31
CA PHE A 326 4.26 12.79 3.04
C PHE A 326 4.66 13.76 1.92
N LEU A 327 5.45 13.30 0.94
CA LEU A 327 5.73 14.09 -0.25
C LEU A 327 5.02 13.45 -1.43
N TYR A 328 4.06 14.17 -1.99
CA TYR A 328 3.30 13.71 -3.14
C TYR A 328 4.24 13.56 -4.34
N GLY A 329 4.26 12.35 -4.91
CA GLY A 329 5.00 12.04 -6.12
C GLY A 329 4.06 11.86 -7.31
N VAL A 330 4.64 11.80 -8.50
CA VAL A 330 3.95 11.39 -9.72
C VAL A 330 4.59 10.08 -10.15
N PRO A 331 4.11 8.91 -9.66
CA PRO A 331 4.69 7.64 -10.07
C PRO A 331 4.59 7.44 -11.58
N ALA A 332 5.54 6.69 -12.14
CA ALA A 332 5.48 6.28 -13.52
C ALA A 332 4.18 5.52 -13.76
N LYS A 333 3.31 6.04 -14.63
CA LYS A 333 2.12 5.30 -15.07
C LYS A 333 2.59 4.10 -15.87
N GLY A 334 2.18 2.90 -15.46
CA GLY A 334 2.32 1.71 -16.32
C GLY A 334 1.38 1.87 -17.51
N THR A 335 1.93 2.09 -18.71
CA THR A 335 1.35 1.90 -20.07
C THR A 335 -0.14 2.22 -20.36
N SER A 336 -0.92 2.89 -19.50
CA SER A 336 -2.31 3.29 -19.79
C SER A 336 -2.51 4.82 -19.80
N GLU A 337 -2.66 5.32 -21.02
CA GLU A 337 -3.59 6.36 -21.52
C GLU A 337 -3.66 7.77 -20.88
N SER A 338 -2.54 8.40 -20.52
CA SER A 338 -2.53 9.87 -20.55
C SER A 338 -1.20 10.43 -21.04
N ASP A 339 -1.19 10.90 -22.28
CA ASP A 339 -0.02 11.25 -23.10
C ASP A 339 0.83 12.43 -22.61
N ASN A 340 0.37 13.23 -21.64
CA ASN A 340 1.02 14.50 -21.30
C ASN A 340 2.06 14.44 -20.17
N LEU A 341 2.26 13.29 -19.51
CA LEU A 341 3.20 13.13 -18.38
C LEU A 341 4.26 12.04 -18.61
N LYS A 342 4.45 11.59 -19.86
CA LYS A 342 5.21 10.38 -20.22
C LYS A 342 6.66 10.29 -19.70
N ASN A 343 7.26 11.37 -19.20
CA ASN A 343 8.65 11.37 -18.70
C ASN A 343 8.83 11.96 -17.29
N GLU A 344 7.74 12.32 -16.61
CA GLU A 344 7.80 12.93 -15.27
C GLU A 344 7.43 11.87 -14.24
N SER A 345 8.40 11.04 -13.86
CA SER A 345 8.27 10.13 -12.72
C SER A 345 9.00 10.70 -11.51
N TYR A 346 8.32 10.77 -10.38
CA TYR A 346 8.92 11.14 -9.10
C TYR A 346 8.37 10.19 -8.02
N PRO A 347 9.21 9.70 -7.10
CA PRO A 347 8.77 8.78 -6.06
C PRO A 347 7.70 9.41 -5.16
N MET A 348 6.63 8.67 -4.91
CA MET A 348 5.68 9.03 -3.86
C MET A 348 6.25 8.66 -2.49
N ILE A 349 6.74 9.65 -1.74
CA ILE A 349 7.39 9.41 -0.45
C ILE A 349 6.31 9.36 0.64
N THR A 350 5.91 8.16 1.02
CA THR A 350 4.88 7.93 2.03
C THR A 350 5.42 7.12 3.21
N TYR A 351 5.10 7.57 4.41
CA TYR A 351 5.39 6.85 5.64
C TYR A 351 4.15 6.26 6.29
N ASN A 352 3.04 6.20 5.54
CA ASN A 352 1.81 5.49 5.89
C ASN A 352 1.81 4.04 5.40
N ASN A 353 2.58 3.73 4.35
CA ASN A 353 2.61 2.42 3.73
C ASN A 353 3.53 1.46 4.51
N VAL A 354 3.15 1.15 5.74
CA VAL A 354 3.95 0.41 6.73
C VAL A 354 3.41 -1.00 6.97
N VAL A 355 4.26 -1.85 7.54
CA VAL A 355 3.83 -3.12 8.15
C VAL A 355 3.95 -2.97 9.67
N MET A 356 2.97 -3.46 10.41
CA MET A 356 2.93 -3.30 11.88
C MET A 356 2.56 -4.60 12.59
N GLU A 357 2.99 -4.68 13.84
CA GLU A 357 2.60 -5.73 14.77
C GLU A 357 2.70 -5.26 16.22
N ARG A 358 2.08 -6.02 17.11
CA ARG A 358 2.19 -5.88 18.56
C ARG A 358 2.84 -7.13 19.16
N ASP A 359 3.84 -6.94 19.99
CA ASP A 359 4.49 -7.98 20.78
C ASP A 359 4.25 -7.69 22.28
N GLY A 360 3.21 -8.29 22.83
CA GLY A 360 2.69 -7.93 24.15
C GLY A 360 2.28 -6.46 24.20
N HIS A 361 3.02 -5.65 24.97
CA HIS A 361 2.79 -4.20 25.07
C HIS A 361 3.60 -3.37 24.05
N GLU A 362 4.59 -3.98 23.40
CA GLU A 362 5.42 -3.30 22.42
C GLU A 362 4.66 -3.17 21.10
N LYS A 363 4.64 -1.95 20.53
CA LYS A 363 4.12 -1.68 19.19
C LYS A 363 5.30 -1.53 18.26
N ILE A 364 5.32 -2.29 17.18
CA ILE A 364 6.44 -2.32 16.25
C ILE A 364 5.95 -1.85 14.88
N VAL A 365 6.71 -0.96 14.25
CA VAL A 365 6.46 -0.51 12.88
C VAL A 365 7.69 -0.75 12.01
N TYR A 366 7.48 -1.43 10.89
CA TYR A 366 8.42 -1.52 9.79
C TYR A 366 8.13 -0.36 8.85
N LEU A 367 9.04 0.62 8.85
CA LEU A 367 8.86 1.92 8.20
C LEU A 367 9.66 1.96 6.89
N PRO A 368 9.07 2.29 5.72
CA PRO A 368 9.85 2.49 4.50
C PRO A 368 10.87 3.62 4.69
N SER A 369 12.05 3.42 4.11
CA SER A 369 13.12 4.41 4.01
C SER A 369 13.51 4.64 2.56
N TYR A 370 13.70 5.93 2.25
CA TYR A 370 13.83 6.45 0.90
C TYR A 370 15.24 6.93 0.56
N ARG A 371 16.19 6.84 1.50
CA ARG A 371 17.54 7.42 1.37
C ARG A 371 17.52 8.95 1.29
N TRP A 372 16.51 9.55 1.91
CA TRP A 372 16.45 10.98 2.12
C TRP A 372 16.40 11.21 3.62
N GLU A 373 17.59 11.28 4.22
CA GLU A 373 17.79 11.21 5.67
C GLU A 373 16.88 12.17 6.45
N MET A 374 16.76 13.43 6.03
CA MET A 374 15.89 14.41 6.69
C MET A 374 14.43 13.95 6.74
N MET A 375 13.89 13.45 5.63
CA MET A 375 12.51 12.94 5.56
C MET A 375 12.38 11.65 6.38
N ASP A 376 13.31 10.72 6.20
CA ASP A 376 13.30 9.41 6.84
C ASP A 376 13.36 9.52 8.38
N GLN A 377 14.22 10.40 8.90
CA GLN A 377 14.37 10.65 10.35
C GLN A 377 13.15 11.34 10.95
N LYS A 378 12.57 12.32 10.25
CA LYS A 378 11.36 13.02 10.73
C LYS A 378 10.16 12.08 10.80
N ALA A 379 9.99 11.22 9.80
CA ALA A 379 8.96 10.20 9.83
C ALA A 379 9.20 9.13 10.90
N ALA A 380 10.44 8.65 11.07
CA ALA A 380 10.78 7.72 12.14
C ALA A 380 10.50 8.31 13.52
N LYS A 381 10.87 9.58 13.73
CA LYS A 381 10.54 10.29 14.97
C LYS A 381 9.03 10.39 15.18
N ALA A 382 8.26 10.75 14.15
CA ALA A 382 6.80 10.83 14.26
C ALA A 382 6.18 9.49 14.72
N TRP A 383 6.61 8.37 14.14
CA TRP A 383 6.17 7.04 14.59
C TRP A 383 6.63 6.70 16.02
N SER A 384 7.86 7.04 16.37
CA SER A 384 8.39 6.82 17.72
C SER A 384 7.61 7.62 18.78
N ASP A 385 7.24 8.87 18.49
CA ASP A 385 6.42 9.70 19.36
C ASP A 385 5.00 9.13 19.55
N LEU A 386 4.51 8.30 18.63
CA LEU A 386 3.26 7.53 18.78
C LEU A 386 3.41 6.28 19.65
N GLY A 387 4.63 6.03 20.16
CA GLY A 387 5.00 4.91 21.02
C GLY A 387 5.32 3.63 20.26
N PHE A 388 5.78 3.73 19.01
CA PHE A 388 6.25 2.57 18.24
C PHE A 388 7.78 2.42 18.33
N THR A 389 8.23 1.17 18.44
CA THR A 389 9.60 0.78 18.08
C THR A 389 9.69 0.79 16.55
N VAL A 390 10.58 1.61 16.00
CA VAL A 390 10.70 1.82 14.55
C VAL A 390 11.85 0.99 13.99
N HIS A 391 11.53 0.14 13.01
CA HIS A 391 12.53 -0.54 12.18
C HIS A 391 12.45 -0.02 10.75
N GLN A 392 13.46 0.73 10.33
CA GLN A 392 13.52 1.22 8.95
C GLN A 392 13.81 0.07 7.98
N VAL A 393 13.12 0.09 6.85
CA VAL A 393 13.29 -0.84 5.73
C VAL A 393 13.79 -0.05 4.54
N GLU A 394 15.02 -0.30 4.12
CA GLU A 394 15.66 0.46 3.05
C GLU A 394 15.31 -0.03 1.65
N GLY A 395 15.42 0.87 0.67
CA GLY A 395 15.38 0.55 -0.76
C GLY A 395 14.03 0.81 -1.43
N LEU A 396 13.13 1.54 -0.77
CA LEU A 396 11.75 1.78 -1.25
C LEU A 396 11.63 2.97 -2.20
N ALA A 397 12.70 3.75 -2.38
CA ALA A 397 12.71 4.89 -3.31
C ALA A 397 12.34 4.50 -4.73
N ILE A 398 12.91 3.41 -5.25
CA ILE A 398 12.65 2.99 -6.64
C ILE A 398 11.24 2.41 -6.77
N SER A 399 10.80 1.52 -5.86
CA SER A 399 9.42 0.99 -5.90
C SER A 399 8.38 2.11 -5.82
N SER A 400 8.64 3.18 -5.06
CA SER A 400 7.73 4.32 -4.97
C SER A 400 7.68 5.20 -6.21
N MET A 401 8.66 5.08 -7.11
CA MET A 401 8.53 5.61 -8.47
C MET A 401 7.57 4.79 -9.33
N TYR A 402 7.28 3.53 -8.97
CA TYR A 402 6.28 2.67 -9.62
C TYR A 402 4.94 2.65 -8.86
N GLY A 403 4.77 3.52 -7.86
CA GLY A 403 3.48 3.77 -7.23
C GLY A 403 3.19 2.95 -5.98
N GLY A 404 4.16 2.21 -5.44
CA GLY A 404 3.99 1.46 -4.20
C GLY A 404 5.18 1.55 -3.25
N SER A 405 4.96 1.14 -2.01
CA SER A 405 5.99 1.13 -0.97
C SER A 405 5.96 -0.20 -0.21
N LEU A 406 6.37 -0.22 1.06
CA LEU A 406 6.61 -1.44 1.82
C LEU A 406 5.37 -2.32 1.97
N ARG A 407 4.24 -1.79 2.44
CA ARG A 407 3.00 -2.56 2.60
C ARG A 407 2.52 -3.12 1.27
N CYS A 408 2.63 -2.36 0.17
CA CYS A 408 2.23 -2.84 -1.16
C CYS A 408 2.97 -4.13 -1.57
N SER A 409 4.20 -4.32 -1.08
CA SER A 409 5.04 -5.49 -1.39
C SER A 409 4.97 -6.62 -0.37
N VAL A 410 4.21 -6.48 0.71
CA VAL A 410 4.12 -7.47 1.79
C VAL A 410 2.67 -7.78 2.09
N LYS A 411 2.26 -9.04 1.90
CA LYS A 411 0.98 -9.52 2.38
C LYS A 411 1.16 -10.33 3.67
N VAL A 412 0.59 -9.84 4.77
CA VAL A 412 0.49 -10.60 6.02
C VAL A 412 -0.62 -11.64 5.88
N LEU A 413 -0.31 -12.91 6.17
CA LEU A 413 -1.21 -14.05 6.00
C LEU A 413 -1.77 -14.57 7.32
N GLU A 414 -1.00 -14.46 8.40
CA GLU A 414 -1.39 -14.92 9.73
C GLU A 414 -0.72 -14.06 10.81
N ARG A 415 -1.42 -13.88 11.93
CA ARG A 415 -0.92 -13.27 13.17
C ARG A 415 -1.07 -14.27 14.34
N ILE A 416 -0.30 -14.07 15.40
CA ILE A 416 -0.37 -14.83 16.67
C ILE A 416 -1.29 -14.09 17.65
#